data_AF-A0A8H4QU26-F1
#
_entry.id   AF-A0A8H4QU26-F1
#
_cell.length_a   1.000
_cell.length_b   1.000
_cell.length_c   1.000
_cell.angle_alpha   90.00
_cell.angle_beta   90.00
_cell.angle_gamma   90.00
#
_symmetry.space_group_name_H-M   'P 1'
#
loop_
_entity.id
_entity.type
_entity.pdbx_description
1 polymer ?
#
loop_
_entity_poly.entity_id
_entity_poly.type
_entity_poly.pdbx_seq_one_letter_code
_entity_poly.pdbx_strand_id
1 'polypeptide(L)'
;MPNSLHHDTLDTLQEDLKYQPIIGIWSSPSQHDLATLSQEIHYIWRRPFSFVRAVYIFSKYFGLIAQRSVLLRHAGRRLRNDDVTPFMTWQNKHLWLVLSPFSTPGVQRSVCQRWFAFQLVSSLGYLALLDLILMLRLYALYRKDVRIAIFLAVCFSGLLIIELVFAPSAMYSVPYDPICNALESPTSFAFFGGAVWVVHLSMAALTAAKWNLTVMGIPIAKMVARDRAWSLSLIVVVFAVIVPYSATLKSIKPETVFMWPTSLFSITCCRLIMNMQTLGDGSGGDEERSTRDFTSAIEMLDVGAANIHSNPL
;
A
#
# COMPACT_ATOMS: atom_id res chain seq x y z
N MET A 1 45.16 23.37 -14.35
CA MET A 1 44.64 21.99 -14.28
C MET A 1 43.15 22.02 -13.96
N PRO A 2 42.24 21.91 -14.95
CA PRO A 2 40.80 21.89 -14.69
C PRO A 2 40.09 20.78 -15.49
N ASN A 3 40.37 19.49 -15.23
CA ASN A 3 39.72 18.37 -15.95
C ASN A 3 39.03 17.35 -15.04
N SER A 4 38.99 17.55 -13.71
CA SER A 4 38.44 16.54 -12.79
C SER A 4 36.96 16.75 -12.41
N LEU A 5 36.39 17.94 -12.63
CA LEU A 5 35.04 18.25 -12.12
C LEU A 5 33.90 17.77 -13.04
N HIS A 6 34.22 17.40 -14.28
CA HIS A 6 33.19 17.07 -15.28
C HIS A 6 32.73 15.60 -15.23
N HIS A 7 33.52 14.71 -14.61
CA HIS A 7 33.22 13.28 -14.60
C HIS A 7 32.18 12.91 -13.54
N ASP A 8 32.22 13.52 -12.35
CA ASP A 8 31.30 13.21 -11.25
C ASP A 8 29.84 13.63 -11.51
N THR A 9 29.63 14.61 -12.40
CA THR A 9 28.28 15.09 -12.75
C THR A 9 27.57 14.18 -13.75
N LEU A 10 28.31 13.40 -14.53
CA LEU A 10 27.76 12.48 -15.53
C LEU A 10 27.20 11.21 -14.85
N ASP A 11 27.88 10.71 -13.81
CA ASP A 11 27.46 9.52 -13.10
C ASP A 11 26.17 9.75 -12.28
N THR A 12 26.01 10.95 -11.71
CA THR A 12 24.77 11.33 -11.01
C THR A 12 23.59 11.52 -11.97
N LEU A 13 23.82 12.04 -13.18
CA LEU A 13 22.77 12.20 -14.19
C LEU A 13 22.33 10.88 -14.83
N GLN A 14 23.20 9.88 -14.86
CA GLN A 14 22.89 8.55 -15.40
C GLN A 14 22.06 7.70 -14.43
N GLU A 15 22.20 7.90 -13.11
CA GLU A 15 21.30 7.29 -12.14
C GLU A 15 19.87 7.84 -12.22
N ASP A 16 19.69 9.16 -12.34
CA ASP A 16 18.35 9.78 -12.37
C ASP A 16 17.54 9.42 -13.62
N LEU A 17 18.19 9.22 -14.77
CA LEU A 17 17.52 8.81 -16.02
C LEU A 17 17.00 7.35 -15.98
N LYS A 18 17.52 6.52 -15.06
CA LYS A 18 17.08 5.13 -14.91
C LYS A 18 15.72 4.99 -14.20
N TYR A 19 15.25 6.05 -13.52
CA TYR A 19 14.01 6.03 -12.73
C TYR A 19 12.76 6.58 -13.46
N GLN A 20 12.91 7.20 -14.64
CA GLN A 20 11.81 7.74 -15.44
C GLN A 20 10.84 6.71 -16.10
N PRO A 21 11.18 5.45 -16.42
CA PRO A 21 10.26 4.58 -17.14
C PRO A 21 9.05 4.08 -16.31
N ILE A 22 9.06 4.25 -14.98
CA ILE A 22 7.99 3.74 -14.11
C ILE A 22 6.71 4.59 -14.19
N ILE A 23 6.83 5.88 -14.56
CA ILE A 23 5.67 6.80 -14.62
C ILE A 23 4.87 6.62 -15.93
N GLY A 24 5.52 6.21 -17.02
CA GLY A 24 4.89 6.05 -18.33
C GLY A 24 3.88 4.90 -18.42
N ILE A 25 3.98 3.89 -17.53
CA ILE A 25 3.13 2.69 -17.52
C ILE A 25 1.65 3.02 -17.22
N TRP A 26 1.36 4.20 -16.67
CA TRP A 26 0.01 4.56 -16.19
C TRP A 26 -0.77 5.51 -17.10
N SER A 27 -0.21 5.93 -18.24
CA SER A 27 -0.77 7.04 -19.03
C SER A 27 -1.68 6.65 -20.19
N SER A 28 -1.74 5.37 -20.57
CA SER A 28 -2.68 4.88 -21.60
C SER A 28 -3.57 3.78 -21.00
N PRO A 29 -4.91 3.92 -21.02
CA PRO A 29 -5.80 2.83 -20.67
C PRO A 29 -5.53 1.69 -21.63
N SER A 30 -4.97 0.60 -21.12
CA SER A 30 -4.67 -0.58 -21.90
C SER A 30 -5.98 -1.29 -22.25
N GLN A 31 -6.05 -2.07 -23.33
CA GLN A 31 -7.23 -2.89 -23.63
C GLN A 31 -7.62 -3.83 -22.47
N HIS A 32 -6.67 -4.17 -21.59
CA HIS A 32 -6.93 -4.92 -20.36
C HIS A 32 -7.79 -4.14 -19.34
N ASP A 33 -7.73 -2.81 -19.33
CA ASP A 33 -8.53 -1.98 -18.44
C ASP A 33 -10.01 -1.95 -18.85
N LEU A 34 -10.30 -2.04 -20.15
CA LEU A 34 -11.68 -2.10 -20.65
C LEU A 34 -12.34 -3.45 -20.36
N ALA A 35 -11.59 -4.55 -20.54
CA ALA A 35 -12.09 -5.90 -20.25
C ALA A 35 -12.42 -6.09 -18.75
N THR A 36 -11.57 -5.55 -17.87
CA THR A 36 -11.81 -5.59 -16.42
C THR A 36 -13.00 -4.74 -15.99
N LEU A 37 -13.27 -3.62 -16.66
CA LEU A 37 -14.41 -2.74 -16.36
C LEU A 37 -15.76 -3.42 -16.62
N SER A 38 -15.87 -4.22 -17.69
CA SER A 38 -17.08 -4.99 -17.98
C SER A 38 -17.36 -6.04 -16.89
N GLN A 39 -16.32 -6.74 -16.42
CA GLN A 39 -16.44 -7.71 -15.33
C GLN A 39 -16.82 -7.00 -14.02
N GLU A 40 -16.18 -5.86 -13.73
CA GLU A 40 -16.44 -5.06 -12.54
C GLU A 40 -17.91 -4.61 -12.45
N ILE A 41 -18.47 -4.12 -13.57
CA ILE A 41 -19.88 -3.73 -13.64
C ILE A 41 -20.79 -4.91 -13.29
N HIS A 42 -20.51 -6.10 -13.84
CA HIS A 42 -21.37 -7.26 -13.62
C HIS A 42 -21.30 -7.78 -12.18
N TYR A 43 -20.09 -7.92 -11.64
CA TYR A 43 -19.86 -8.55 -10.35
C TYR A 43 -20.10 -7.63 -9.15
N ILE A 44 -19.73 -6.36 -9.26
CA ILE A 44 -19.70 -5.44 -8.10
C ILE A 44 -20.96 -4.60 -8.03
N TRP A 45 -21.46 -4.11 -9.17
CA TRP A 45 -22.54 -3.13 -9.16
C TRP A 45 -23.93 -3.75 -9.03
N ARG A 46 -24.10 -5.01 -9.42
CA ARG A 46 -25.39 -5.71 -9.41
C ARG A 46 -25.81 -6.24 -8.02
N ARG A 47 -24.86 -6.49 -7.10
CA ARG A 47 -25.16 -6.94 -5.72
C ARG A 47 -25.48 -5.74 -4.80
N PRO A 48 -26.32 -5.92 -3.75
CA PRO A 48 -26.57 -4.90 -2.74
C PRO A 48 -25.25 -4.45 -2.08
N PHE A 49 -25.25 -3.24 -1.52
CA PHE A 49 -24.05 -2.65 -0.92
C PHE A 49 -23.53 -3.56 0.21
N SER A 50 -22.34 -4.12 0.03
CA SER A 50 -21.68 -5.00 0.99
C SER A 50 -20.33 -4.43 1.40
N PHE A 51 -19.78 -4.90 2.53
CA PHE A 51 -18.46 -4.48 3.00
C PHE A 51 -17.36 -4.73 1.95
N VAL A 52 -17.42 -5.87 1.24
CA VAL A 52 -16.48 -6.19 0.15
C VAL A 52 -16.51 -5.14 -0.95
N ARG A 53 -17.69 -4.61 -1.28
CA ARG A 53 -17.86 -3.52 -2.25
C ARG A 53 -17.28 -2.21 -1.72
N ALA A 54 -17.50 -1.88 -0.44
CA ALA A 54 -16.90 -0.70 0.20
C ALA A 54 -15.37 -0.78 0.17
N VAL A 55 -14.80 -1.94 0.52
CA VAL A 55 -13.37 -2.24 0.45
C VAL A 55 -12.83 -2.12 -0.97
N TYR A 56 -13.54 -2.65 -1.97
CA TYR A 56 -13.11 -2.56 -3.37
C TYR A 56 -13.08 -1.11 -3.85
N ILE A 57 -14.15 -0.35 -3.58
CA ILE A 57 -14.25 1.07 -3.90
C ILE A 57 -13.13 1.84 -3.19
N PHE A 58 -12.93 1.60 -1.90
CA PHE A 58 -11.81 2.19 -1.16
C PHE A 58 -10.48 1.85 -1.85
N SER A 59 -10.22 0.57 -2.13
CA SER A 59 -8.96 0.13 -2.74
C SER A 59 -8.67 0.83 -4.07
N LYS A 60 -9.68 0.98 -4.93
CA LYS A 60 -9.55 1.55 -6.28
C LYS A 60 -9.51 3.08 -6.27
N TYR A 61 -10.47 3.71 -5.60
CA TYR A 61 -10.63 5.17 -5.65
C TYR A 61 -9.68 5.89 -4.69
N PHE A 62 -9.32 5.27 -3.56
CA PHE A 62 -8.41 5.91 -2.62
C PHE A 62 -7.02 6.10 -3.23
N GLY A 63 -6.49 5.10 -3.94
CA GLY A 63 -5.21 5.22 -4.67
C GLY A 63 -5.23 6.33 -5.72
N LEU A 64 -6.33 6.45 -6.48
CA LEU A 64 -6.51 7.54 -7.46
C LEU A 64 -6.61 8.91 -6.78
N ILE A 65 -7.26 9.00 -5.62
CA ILE A 65 -7.34 10.25 -4.83
C ILE A 65 -5.96 10.61 -4.27
N ALA A 66 -5.20 9.64 -3.76
CA ALA A 66 -3.83 9.84 -3.29
C ALA A 66 -2.91 10.32 -4.43
N GLN A 67 -3.00 9.70 -5.61
CA GLN A 67 -2.24 10.14 -6.79
C GLN A 67 -2.67 11.53 -7.29
N ARG A 68 -3.98 11.81 -7.37
CA ARG A 68 -4.49 13.13 -7.78
C ARG A 68 -4.13 14.21 -6.79
N SER A 69 -4.14 13.94 -5.49
CA SER A 69 -3.74 14.92 -4.48
C SER A 69 -2.25 15.26 -4.56
N VAL A 70 -1.39 14.30 -4.92
CA VAL A 70 0.02 14.57 -5.27
C VAL A 70 0.10 15.47 -6.51
N LEU A 71 -0.62 15.11 -7.58
CA LEU A 71 -0.60 15.87 -8.84
C LEU A 71 -1.12 17.30 -8.66
N LEU A 72 -2.22 17.48 -7.93
CA LEU A 72 -2.80 18.78 -7.61
C LEU A 72 -1.82 19.65 -6.80
N ARG A 73 -1.02 19.05 -5.92
CA ARG A 73 0.06 19.78 -5.22
C ARG A 73 1.15 20.23 -6.19
N HIS A 74 1.56 19.38 -7.15
CA HIS A 74 2.52 19.78 -8.18
C HIS A 74 1.96 20.87 -9.10
N ALA A 75 0.69 20.77 -9.48
CA ALA A 75 0.02 21.77 -10.32
C ALA A 75 -0.20 23.10 -9.57
N GLY A 76 -0.61 23.06 -8.29
CA GLY A 76 -0.78 24.25 -7.46
C GLY A 76 0.52 24.99 -7.18
N ARG A 77 1.64 24.27 -7.05
CA ARG A 77 2.99 24.88 -7.02
C ARG A 77 3.32 25.61 -8.33
N ARG A 78 2.85 25.08 -9.47
CA ARG A 78 3.10 25.66 -10.79
C ARG A 78 2.33 26.97 -10.99
N LEU A 79 1.05 27.04 -10.57
CA LEU A 79 0.22 28.23 -10.73
C LEU A 79 0.54 29.37 -9.74
N ARG A 80 1.17 29.08 -8.60
CA ARG A 80 1.56 30.13 -7.64
C ARG A 80 2.82 30.90 -8.09
N ASN A 81 3.63 30.30 -8.95
CA ASN A 81 4.85 30.90 -9.48
C ASN A 81 4.64 31.49 -10.88
N ASP A 82 3.48 32.11 -11.14
CA ASP A 82 3.24 32.88 -12.37
C ASP A 82 4.07 34.18 -12.38
N ASP A 83 5.40 34.03 -12.41
CA ASP A 83 6.22 34.77 -13.35
C ASP A 83 6.14 34.01 -14.69
N VAL A 84 5.51 34.69 -15.64
CA VAL A 84 5.28 34.26 -17.01
C VAL A 84 6.61 33.91 -17.68
N THR A 85 6.94 32.62 -17.79
CA THR A 85 7.82 32.16 -18.87
C THR A 85 7.17 31.00 -19.62
N PRO A 86 6.80 31.20 -20.89
CA PRO A 86 6.13 30.18 -21.67
C PRO A 86 7.14 29.10 -22.06
N PHE A 87 6.76 27.85 -21.78
CA PHE A 87 7.02 26.72 -22.68
C PHE A 87 8.48 26.60 -23.19
N MET A 88 9.47 26.57 -22.29
CA MET A 88 10.86 26.24 -22.66
C MET A 88 11.15 24.76 -22.42
N THR A 89 11.06 24.00 -23.51
CA THR A 89 11.99 22.95 -23.95
C THR A 89 12.85 22.24 -22.89
N TRP A 90 12.60 20.94 -22.79
CA TRP A 90 13.21 19.86 -22.02
C TRP A 90 14.75 19.69 -22.01
N GLN A 91 15.57 20.70 -22.33
CA GLN A 91 17.03 20.54 -22.46
C GLN A 91 17.90 21.21 -21.37
N ASN A 92 17.38 22.07 -20.50
CA ASN A 92 18.22 22.80 -19.54
C ASN A 92 18.18 22.22 -18.12
N LYS A 93 18.84 21.06 -17.91
CA LYS A 93 19.10 20.51 -16.56
C LYS A 93 20.00 21.41 -15.70
N HIS A 94 20.83 22.27 -16.30
CA HIS A 94 21.73 23.18 -15.59
C HIS A 94 21.03 24.37 -14.90
N LEU A 95 19.84 24.76 -15.35
CA LEU A 95 19.15 25.94 -14.80
C LEU A 95 18.43 25.64 -13.47
N TRP A 96 18.07 24.37 -13.23
CA TRP A 96 17.45 23.94 -11.97
C TRP A 96 18.41 24.04 -10.78
N LEU A 97 19.71 23.80 -10.98
CA LEU A 97 20.73 23.95 -9.93
C LEU A 97 20.99 25.41 -9.56
N VAL A 98 20.83 26.34 -10.50
CA VAL A 98 21.10 27.77 -10.28
C VAL A 98 19.89 28.52 -9.68
N LEU A 99 18.65 28.10 -9.96
CA LEU A 99 17.44 28.71 -9.41
C LEU A 99 16.90 28.04 -8.13
N SER A 100 17.48 26.90 -7.71
CA SER A 100 17.10 26.19 -6.49
C SER A 100 17.17 27.02 -5.19
N PRO A 101 18.11 27.97 -4.98
CA PRO A 101 18.18 28.69 -3.71
C PRO A 101 17.18 29.86 -3.60
N PHE A 102 16.53 30.27 -4.69
CA PHE A 102 15.64 31.44 -4.70
C PHE A 102 14.14 31.10 -4.65
N SER A 103 13.77 29.82 -4.63
CA SER A 103 12.38 29.37 -4.77
C SER A 103 11.87 28.53 -3.60
N THR A 104 11.86 29.02 -2.36
CA THR A 104 10.94 28.45 -1.35
C THR A 104 10.52 29.46 -0.28
N PRO A 105 9.31 30.05 -0.36
CA PRO A 105 8.54 30.23 0.86
C PRO A 105 8.35 28.83 1.47
N GLY A 106 8.98 28.58 2.62
CA GLY A 106 8.93 27.29 3.30
C GLY A 106 7.47 26.87 3.55
N VAL A 107 7.11 25.67 3.10
CA VAL A 107 5.78 25.12 3.39
C VAL A 107 5.67 24.96 4.91
N GLN A 108 4.55 25.42 5.47
CA GLN A 108 4.33 25.31 6.91
C GLN A 108 4.40 23.84 7.36
N ARG A 109 5.19 23.56 8.41
CA ARG A 109 5.45 22.21 8.94
C ARG A 109 4.17 21.39 9.18
N SER A 110 3.10 22.03 9.63
CA SER A 110 1.80 21.40 9.88
C SER A 110 1.16 20.81 8.61
N VAL A 111 1.36 21.44 7.45
CA VAL A 111 0.83 20.97 6.16
C VAL A 111 1.61 19.75 5.68
N CYS A 112 2.94 19.76 5.80
CA CYS A 112 3.79 18.61 5.52
C CYS A 112 3.42 17.41 6.39
N GLN A 113 3.24 17.64 7.70
CA GLN A 113 2.91 16.60 8.66
C GLN A 113 1.54 15.97 8.41
N ARG A 114 0.48 16.77 8.19
CA ARG A 114 -0.86 16.24 7.86
C ARG A 114 -0.84 15.42 6.58
N TRP A 115 -0.07 15.87 5.59
CA TRP A 115 0.08 15.15 4.34
C TRP A 115 0.79 13.80 4.49
N PHE A 116 1.91 13.79 5.20
CA PHE A 116 2.64 12.56 5.49
C PHE A 116 1.74 11.59 6.28
N ALA A 117 0.93 12.10 7.20
CA ALA A 117 0.02 11.30 8.02
C ALA A 117 -1.05 10.67 7.16
N PHE A 118 -1.63 11.43 6.24
CA PHE A 118 -2.59 10.90 5.27
C PHE A 118 -2.00 9.77 4.42
N GLN A 119 -0.77 9.94 3.89
CA GLN A 119 -0.09 8.90 3.10
C GLN A 119 0.23 7.66 3.93
N LEU A 120 0.69 7.84 5.17
CA LEU A 120 1.00 6.75 6.09
C LEU A 120 -0.27 5.96 6.47
N VAL A 121 -1.32 6.65 6.93
CA VAL A 121 -2.61 6.03 7.30
C VAL A 121 -3.21 5.29 6.10
N SER A 122 -3.11 5.86 4.90
CA SER A 122 -3.51 5.17 3.68
C SER A 122 -2.77 3.85 3.50
N SER A 123 -1.43 3.90 3.48
CA SER A 123 -0.60 2.74 3.24
C SER A 123 -0.84 1.64 4.29
N LEU A 124 -0.99 2.02 5.56
CA LEU A 124 -1.33 1.10 6.65
C LEU A 124 -2.73 0.50 6.45
N GLY A 125 -3.72 1.29 6.03
CA GLY A 125 -5.06 0.78 5.71
C GLY A 125 -5.05 -0.28 4.60
N TYR A 126 -4.25 -0.08 3.55
CA TYR A 126 -4.08 -1.08 2.49
C TYR A 126 -3.39 -2.36 3.00
N LEU A 127 -2.36 -2.21 3.83
CA LEU A 127 -1.65 -3.34 4.43
C LEU A 127 -2.58 -4.14 5.35
N ALA A 128 -3.27 -3.48 6.28
CA ALA A 128 -4.24 -4.09 7.17
C ALA A 128 -5.38 -4.80 6.41
N LEU A 129 -5.83 -4.21 5.30
CA LEU A 129 -6.82 -4.83 4.43
C LEU A 129 -6.28 -6.10 3.75
N LEU A 130 -5.07 -6.06 3.21
CA LEU A 130 -4.42 -7.24 2.64
C LEU A 130 -4.28 -8.34 3.70
N ASP A 131 -3.80 -7.99 4.89
CA ASP A 131 -3.64 -8.91 6.01
C ASP A 131 -4.98 -9.54 6.39
N LEU A 132 -6.04 -8.74 6.53
CA LEU A 132 -7.38 -9.27 6.82
C LEU A 132 -7.83 -10.28 5.77
N ILE A 133 -7.69 -9.97 4.48
CA ILE A 133 -8.04 -10.89 3.38
C ILE A 133 -7.20 -12.17 3.44
N LEU A 134 -5.90 -12.05 3.71
CA LEU A 134 -4.99 -13.18 3.83
C LEU A 134 -5.34 -14.06 5.03
N MET A 135 -5.63 -13.47 6.19
CA MET A 135 -6.04 -14.16 7.41
C MET A 135 -7.36 -14.90 7.23
N LEU A 136 -8.37 -14.27 6.62
CA LEU A 136 -9.68 -14.89 6.40
C LEU A 136 -9.58 -16.10 5.47
N ARG A 137 -8.79 -16.00 4.40
CA ARG A 137 -8.49 -17.15 3.54
C ARG A 137 -7.74 -18.25 4.30
N LEU A 138 -6.93 -17.91 5.32
CA LEU A 138 -6.06 -18.87 6.04
C LEU A 138 -6.92 -19.64 7.01
N TYR A 139 -7.81 -18.94 7.70
CA TYR A 139 -8.86 -19.54 8.50
C TYR A 139 -9.73 -20.52 7.70
N ALA A 140 -10.15 -20.16 6.48
CA ALA A 140 -10.90 -21.06 5.60
C ALA A 140 -10.10 -22.32 5.23
N LEU A 141 -8.79 -22.19 4.96
CA LEU A 141 -7.90 -23.31 4.65
C LEU A 141 -7.76 -24.28 5.83
N TYR A 142 -7.82 -23.79 7.06
CA TYR A 142 -7.70 -24.58 8.28
C TYR A 142 -9.03 -25.18 8.76
N ARG A 143 -9.97 -25.45 7.84
CA ARG A 143 -11.27 -26.07 8.14
C ARG A 143 -12.03 -25.37 9.27
N LYS A 144 -11.88 -24.04 9.41
CA LYS A 144 -12.53 -23.23 10.45
C LYS A 144 -12.19 -23.66 11.88
N ASP A 145 -10.96 -24.12 12.13
CA ASP A 145 -10.51 -24.37 13.50
C ASP A 145 -10.41 -23.05 14.30
N VAL A 146 -11.20 -22.95 15.37
CA VAL A 146 -11.30 -21.78 16.25
C VAL A 146 -9.96 -21.42 16.88
N ARG A 147 -9.09 -22.41 17.15
CA ARG A 147 -7.77 -22.16 17.76
C ARG A 147 -6.91 -21.30 16.84
N ILE A 148 -6.99 -21.57 15.54
CA ILE A 148 -6.24 -20.85 14.53
C ILE A 148 -6.87 -19.48 14.31
N ALA A 149 -8.20 -19.37 14.32
CA ALA A 149 -8.86 -18.06 14.30
C ALA A 149 -8.38 -17.15 15.43
N ILE A 150 -8.32 -17.66 16.66
CA ILE A 150 -7.84 -16.91 17.82
C ILE A 150 -6.37 -16.51 17.62
N PHE A 151 -5.51 -17.43 17.19
CA PHE A 151 -4.11 -17.11 16.91
C PHE A 151 -3.96 -16.00 15.86
N LEU A 152 -4.67 -16.09 14.73
CA LEU A 152 -4.62 -15.10 13.66
C LEU A 152 -5.20 -13.75 14.12
N ALA A 153 -6.28 -13.76 14.91
CA ALA A 153 -6.86 -12.55 15.47
C ALA A 153 -5.89 -11.87 16.44
N VAL A 154 -5.24 -12.61 17.33
CA VAL A 154 -4.22 -12.07 18.26
C VAL A 154 -3.05 -11.49 17.48
N CYS A 155 -2.53 -12.18 16.46
CA CYS A 155 -1.46 -11.67 15.61
C CYS A 155 -1.87 -10.38 14.88
N PHE A 156 -3.07 -10.35 14.29
CA PHE A 156 -3.58 -9.20 13.57
C PHE A 156 -3.83 -7.99 14.48
N SER A 157 -4.49 -8.19 15.62
CA SER A 157 -4.69 -7.14 16.62
C SER A 157 -3.36 -6.63 17.18
N GLY A 158 -2.41 -7.52 17.45
CA GLY A 158 -1.07 -7.13 17.89
C GLY A 158 -0.35 -6.27 16.86
N LEU A 159 -0.43 -6.64 15.57
CA LEU A 159 0.13 -5.84 14.49
C LEU A 159 -0.54 -4.46 14.43
N LEU A 160 -1.88 -4.41 14.39
CA LEU A 160 -2.64 -3.15 14.37
C LEU A 160 -2.29 -2.22 15.54
N ILE A 161 -2.17 -2.76 16.76
CA ILE A 161 -1.79 -1.96 17.93
C ILE A 161 -0.39 -1.37 17.75
N ILE A 162 0.56 -2.16 17.26
CA ILE A 162 1.92 -1.67 16.96
C ILE A 162 1.84 -0.55 15.92
N GLU A 163 1.09 -0.70 14.83
CA GLU A 163 1.00 0.35 13.81
C GLU A 163 0.35 1.63 14.37
N LEU A 164 -0.75 1.51 15.10
CA LEU A 164 -1.49 2.65 15.65
C LEU A 164 -0.73 3.41 16.73
N VAL A 165 0.11 2.74 17.52
CA VAL A 165 0.90 3.38 18.58
C VAL A 165 2.20 3.97 18.03
N PHE A 166 2.94 3.21 17.21
CA PHE A 166 4.26 3.63 16.76
C PHE A 166 4.22 4.59 15.57
N ALA A 167 3.24 4.48 14.66
CA ALA A 167 3.17 5.34 13.49
C ALA A 167 3.02 6.84 13.85
N PRO A 168 2.08 7.25 14.73
CA PRO A 168 1.98 8.66 15.12
C PRO A 168 3.22 9.15 15.86
N SER A 169 3.77 8.33 16.76
CA SER A 169 4.98 8.67 17.52
C SER A 169 6.16 8.96 16.59
N ALA A 170 6.40 8.07 15.61
CA ALA A 170 7.43 8.27 14.60
C ALA A 170 7.20 9.56 13.79
N MET A 171 5.95 9.90 13.49
CA MET A 171 5.60 11.09 12.74
C MET A 171 5.85 12.41 13.47
N TYR A 172 5.57 12.47 14.78
CA TYR A 172 5.79 13.69 15.58
C TYR A 172 7.27 13.95 15.85
N SER A 173 8.09 12.89 15.93
CA SER A 173 9.52 13.00 16.25
C SER A 173 10.39 13.45 15.06
N VAL A 174 9.90 13.36 13.82
CA VAL A 174 10.72 13.60 12.63
C VAL A 174 10.78 15.10 12.26
N PRO A 175 11.99 15.67 12.07
CA PRO A 175 12.15 16.98 11.47
C PRO A 175 11.89 16.93 9.95
N TYR A 176 11.12 17.90 9.46
CA TYR A 176 10.78 18.04 8.04
C TYR A 176 11.53 19.22 7.42
N ASP A 177 12.11 18.98 6.25
CA ASP A 177 12.72 20.00 5.40
C ASP A 177 11.63 20.88 4.72
N PRO A 178 11.92 22.09 4.18
CA PRO A 178 10.93 22.92 3.48
C PRO A 178 10.25 22.26 2.29
N ILE A 179 10.84 21.18 1.75
CA ILE A 179 10.29 20.35 0.67
C ILE A 179 9.43 19.19 1.23
N CYS A 180 9.14 19.19 2.53
CA CYS A 180 8.45 18.11 3.27
C CYS A 180 9.18 16.75 3.24
N ASN A 181 10.51 16.74 3.10
CA ASN A 181 11.31 15.51 3.22
C ASN A 181 11.62 15.23 4.70
N ALA A 182 11.56 13.96 5.09
CA ALA A 182 12.02 13.53 6.41
C ALA A 182 13.55 13.51 6.41
N LEU A 183 14.17 14.34 7.25
CA LEU A 183 15.63 14.50 7.30
C LEU A 183 16.35 13.34 7.99
N GLU A 184 15.65 12.64 8.87
CA GLU A 184 16.19 11.53 9.64
C GLU A 184 15.13 10.43 9.76
N SER A 185 15.53 9.19 9.47
CA SER A 185 14.70 8.01 9.67
C SER A 185 14.82 7.55 11.12
N PRO A 186 13.77 7.66 11.96
CA PRO A 186 13.83 7.14 13.31
C PRO A 186 14.03 5.63 13.26
N THR A 187 14.90 5.12 14.14
CA THR A 187 15.19 3.68 14.28
C THR A 187 13.92 2.86 14.54
N SER A 188 12.86 3.48 15.06
CA SER A 188 11.52 2.90 15.21
C SER A 188 10.95 2.34 13.91
N PHE A 189 11.29 2.90 12.72
CA PHE A 189 10.84 2.34 11.44
C PHE A 189 11.44 0.97 11.15
N ALA A 190 12.69 0.72 11.57
CA ALA A 190 13.31 -0.59 11.39
C ALA A 190 12.64 -1.65 12.27
N PHE A 191 12.31 -1.30 13.53
CA PHE A 191 11.55 -2.18 14.44
C PHE A 191 10.16 -2.47 13.89
N PHE A 192 9.46 -1.45 13.37
CA PHE A 192 8.17 -1.61 12.74
C PHE A 192 8.24 -2.55 11.52
N GLY A 193 9.16 -2.30 10.59
CA GLY A 193 9.36 -3.14 9.42
C GLY A 193 9.72 -4.59 9.78
N GLY A 194 10.55 -4.77 10.82
CA GLY A 194 10.89 -6.09 11.35
C GLY A 194 9.68 -6.83 11.95
N ALA A 195 8.82 -6.14 12.70
CA ALA A 195 7.60 -6.73 13.27
C ALA A 195 6.64 -7.20 12.17
N VAL A 196 6.39 -6.36 11.15
CA VAL A 196 5.57 -6.71 9.98
C VAL A 196 6.15 -7.94 9.28
N TRP A 197 7.48 -7.97 9.07
CA TRP A 197 8.19 -9.11 8.49
C TRP A 197 7.96 -10.41 9.24
N VAL A 198 8.12 -10.40 10.57
CA VAL A 198 7.94 -11.59 11.40
C VAL A 198 6.52 -12.13 11.29
N VAL A 199 5.51 -11.25 11.34
CA VAL A 199 4.11 -11.67 11.20
C VAL A 199 3.87 -12.28 9.81
N HIS A 200 4.36 -11.65 8.75
CA HIS A 200 4.19 -12.14 7.37
C HIS A 200 4.91 -13.46 7.11
N LEU A 201 6.13 -13.62 7.65
CA LEU A 201 6.86 -14.88 7.57
C LEU A 201 6.15 -15.99 8.36
N SER A 202 5.57 -15.68 9.52
CA SER A 202 4.79 -16.64 10.30
C SER A 202 3.54 -17.12 9.53
N MET A 203 2.82 -16.21 8.88
CA MET A 203 1.68 -16.53 8.02
C MET A 203 2.09 -17.37 6.80
N ALA A 204 3.24 -17.03 6.19
CA ALA A 204 3.79 -17.78 5.08
C ALA A 204 4.19 -19.20 5.50
N ALA A 205 4.82 -19.35 6.67
CA ALA A 205 5.20 -20.65 7.22
C ALA A 205 3.97 -21.52 7.52
N LEU A 206 2.91 -20.97 8.12
CA LEU A 206 1.66 -21.70 8.34
C LEU A 206 1.01 -22.15 7.02
N THR A 207 1.04 -21.27 6.01
CA THR A 207 0.54 -21.61 4.67
C THR A 207 1.38 -22.74 4.04
N ALA A 208 2.71 -22.67 4.15
CA ALA A 208 3.63 -23.66 3.60
C ALA A 208 3.52 -25.02 4.31
N ALA A 209 3.36 -25.04 5.64
CA ALA A 209 3.21 -26.26 6.43
C ALA A 209 2.02 -27.12 5.99
N LYS A 210 0.95 -26.47 5.49
CA LYS A 210 -0.24 -27.15 4.96
C LYS A 210 -0.22 -27.39 3.46
N TRP A 211 0.82 -26.95 2.75
CA TRP A 211 0.93 -27.09 1.30
C TRP A 211 0.84 -28.56 0.86
N ASN A 212 1.52 -29.46 1.56
CA ASN A 212 1.53 -30.90 1.23
C ASN A 212 0.14 -31.55 1.26
N LEU A 213 -0.77 -31.07 2.13
CA LEU A 213 -2.14 -31.59 2.16
C LEU A 213 -2.98 -31.07 0.98
N THR A 214 -2.71 -29.86 0.50
CA THR A 214 -3.41 -29.30 -0.67
C THR A 214 -2.99 -29.94 -1.98
N VAL A 215 -1.76 -30.45 -2.05
CA VAL A 215 -1.24 -31.19 -3.21
C VAL A 215 -1.99 -32.51 -3.42
N MET A 216 -2.61 -33.08 -2.38
CA MET A 216 -3.28 -34.40 -2.41
C MET A 216 -4.72 -34.41 -2.94
N GLY A 217 -5.17 -33.43 -3.74
CA GLY A 217 -6.26 -33.72 -4.70
C GLY A 217 -7.42 -32.73 -4.84
N ILE A 218 -7.32 -31.46 -4.40
CA ILE A 218 -8.36 -30.46 -4.70
C ILE A 218 -7.76 -29.36 -5.60
N PRO A 219 -8.10 -29.31 -6.91
CA PRO A 219 -7.53 -28.32 -7.84
C PRO A 219 -7.82 -26.86 -7.45
N ILE A 220 -8.94 -26.61 -6.75
CA ILE A 220 -9.32 -25.28 -6.24
C ILE A 220 -8.31 -24.79 -5.20
N ALA A 221 -7.83 -25.66 -4.31
CA ALA A 221 -6.87 -25.28 -3.27
C ALA A 221 -5.53 -24.81 -3.86
N LYS A 222 -5.10 -25.40 -4.98
CA LYS A 222 -3.86 -25.02 -5.67
C LYS A 222 -3.92 -23.60 -6.24
N MET A 223 -5.05 -23.20 -6.82
CA MET A 223 -5.22 -21.84 -7.35
C MET A 223 -5.19 -20.80 -6.22
N VAL A 224 -5.94 -21.05 -5.14
CA VAL A 224 -5.99 -20.14 -3.99
C VAL A 224 -4.63 -20.02 -3.29
N ALA A 225 -3.89 -21.13 -3.15
CA ALA A 225 -2.58 -21.14 -2.51
C ALA A 225 -1.51 -20.42 -3.36
N ARG A 226 -1.58 -20.55 -4.70
CA ARG A 226 -0.70 -19.81 -5.62
C ARG A 226 -0.92 -18.30 -5.51
N ASP A 227 -2.17 -17.85 -5.52
CA ASP A 227 -2.49 -16.41 -5.46
C ASP A 227 -2.06 -15.79 -4.11
N ARG A 228 -2.18 -16.57 -3.03
CA ARG A 228 -1.65 -16.18 -1.73
C ARG A 228 -0.13 -16.06 -1.75
N ALA A 229 0.57 -17.03 -2.34
CA ALA A 229 2.03 -17.01 -2.41
C ALA A 229 2.55 -15.76 -3.15
N TRP A 230 1.87 -15.36 -4.24
CA TRP A 230 2.17 -14.11 -4.94
C TRP A 230 2.02 -12.88 -4.06
N SER A 231 0.93 -12.80 -3.29
CA SER A 231 0.65 -11.65 -2.42
C SER A 231 1.64 -11.56 -1.25
N LEU A 232 1.93 -12.67 -0.59
CA LEU A 232 2.93 -12.74 0.48
C LEU A 232 4.33 -12.42 -0.05
N SER A 233 4.69 -12.96 -1.21
CA SER A 233 5.97 -12.67 -1.86
C SER A 233 6.11 -11.19 -2.19
N LEU A 234 5.04 -10.55 -2.67
CA LEU A 234 5.03 -9.11 -2.94
C LEU A 234 5.31 -8.31 -1.67
N ILE A 235 4.63 -8.61 -0.56
CA ILE A 235 4.82 -7.89 0.70
C ILE A 235 6.25 -8.07 1.22
N VAL A 236 6.77 -9.29 1.21
CA VAL A 236 8.16 -9.58 1.62
C VAL A 236 9.15 -8.80 0.77
N VAL A 237 9.01 -8.79 -0.56
CA VAL A 237 9.89 -8.03 -1.47
C VAL A 237 9.78 -6.53 -1.21
N VAL A 238 8.56 -6.02 -1.03
CA VAL A 238 8.33 -4.59 -0.77
C VAL A 238 9.10 -4.14 0.47
N PHE A 239 8.94 -4.84 1.58
CA PHE A 239 9.64 -4.48 2.81
C PHE A 239 11.14 -4.83 2.75
N ALA A 240 11.57 -5.84 1.98
CA ALA A 240 12.98 -6.14 1.72
C ALA A 240 13.71 -4.98 1.05
N VAL A 241 12.99 -4.20 0.23
CA VAL A 241 13.53 -3.02 -0.44
C VAL A 241 13.43 -1.79 0.47
N ILE A 242 12.27 -1.56 1.09
CA ILE A 242 12.01 -0.35 1.89
C ILE A 242 12.91 -0.27 3.14
N VAL A 243 13.08 -1.39 3.87
CA VAL A 243 13.83 -1.37 5.14
C VAL A 243 15.32 -1.01 4.91
N PRO A 244 16.07 -1.68 4.03
CA PRO A 244 17.46 -1.29 3.72
C PRO A 244 17.55 0.09 3.05
N TYR A 245 16.60 0.43 2.19
CA TYR A 245 16.54 1.76 1.57
C TYR A 245 16.45 2.87 2.63
N SER A 246 15.62 2.68 3.66
CA SER A 246 15.49 3.63 4.78
C SER A 246 16.72 3.67 5.69
N ALA A 247 17.49 2.57 5.78
CA ALA A 247 18.70 2.51 6.57
C ALA A 247 19.91 3.13 5.85
N THR A 248 19.97 3.02 4.52
CA THR A 248 21.07 3.53 3.70
C THR A 248 20.90 5.01 3.36
N LEU A 249 19.68 5.45 3.11
CA LEU A 249 19.38 6.85 2.85
C LEU A 249 18.95 7.54 4.13
N LYS A 250 19.80 8.46 4.61
CA LYS A 250 19.48 9.30 5.77
C LYS A 250 18.20 10.13 5.54
N SER A 251 17.83 10.38 4.28
CA SER A 251 16.64 11.16 3.92
C SER A 251 15.61 10.31 3.20
N ILE A 252 14.38 10.32 3.71
CA ILE A 252 13.26 9.57 3.14
C ILE A 252 12.39 10.50 2.29
N LYS A 253 12.30 10.18 1.00
CA LYS A 253 11.31 10.79 0.09
C LYS A 253 9.98 10.04 0.23
N PRO A 254 8.93 10.66 0.79
CA PRO A 254 7.65 9.98 1.03
C PRO A 254 6.98 9.50 -0.26
N GLU A 255 7.20 10.23 -1.36
CA GLU A 255 6.70 9.84 -2.69
C GLU A 255 7.26 8.47 -3.09
N THR A 256 8.56 8.25 -2.88
CA THR A 256 9.20 6.97 -3.20
C THR A 256 8.88 5.87 -2.19
N VAL A 257 8.59 6.17 -0.92
CA VAL A 257 8.33 5.09 0.06
C VAL A 257 6.87 4.66 0.07
N PHE A 258 5.91 5.57 -0.11
CA PHE A 258 4.49 5.23 0.05
C PHE A 258 3.75 5.03 -1.28
N MET A 259 4.15 5.69 -2.37
CA MET A 259 3.33 5.71 -3.59
C MET A 259 3.32 4.37 -4.34
N TRP A 260 4.49 3.77 -4.54
CA TRP A 260 4.58 2.51 -5.29
C TRP A 260 4.03 1.31 -4.50
N PRO A 261 4.27 1.12 -3.18
CA PRO A 261 3.71 -0.01 -2.46
C PRO A 261 2.20 0.08 -2.37
N THR A 262 1.65 1.28 -2.13
CA THR A 262 0.20 1.50 -2.10
C THR A 262 -0.45 1.10 -3.42
N SER A 263 0.18 1.42 -4.55
CA SER A 263 -0.31 1.03 -5.87
C SER A 263 -0.26 -0.50 -6.07
N LEU A 264 0.83 -1.14 -5.67
CA LEU A 264 0.98 -2.61 -5.75
C LEU A 264 0.00 -3.33 -4.81
N PHE A 265 -0.23 -2.80 -3.62
CA PHE A 265 -1.20 -3.32 -2.66
C PHE A 265 -2.62 -3.18 -3.19
N SER A 266 -2.98 -2.03 -3.76
CA SER A 266 -4.28 -1.83 -4.40
C SER A 266 -4.52 -2.84 -5.53
N ILE A 267 -3.56 -3.03 -6.45
CA ILE A 267 -3.66 -4.02 -7.53
C ILE A 267 -3.85 -5.44 -6.95
N THR A 268 -3.09 -5.76 -5.90
CA THR A 268 -3.13 -7.08 -5.26
C THR A 268 -4.47 -7.32 -4.57
N CYS A 269 -4.99 -6.33 -3.83
CA CYS A 269 -6.34 -6.36 -3.26
C CYS A 269 -7.39 -6.62 -4.33
N CYS A 270 -7.36 -5.85 -5.44
CA CYS A 270 -8.32 -6.01 -6.53
C CYS A 270 -8.25 -7.42 -7.15
N ARG A 271 -7.05 -7.94 -7.43
CA ARG A 271 -6.87 -9.30 -7.96
C ARG A 271 -7.35 -10.38 -6.98
N LEU A 272 -7.04 -10.22 -5.69
CA LEU A 272 -7.50 -11.16 -4.66
C LEU A 272 -9.03 -11.17 -4.55
N ILE A 273 -9.68 -10.00 -4.59
CA ILE A 273 -11.14 -9.91 -4.50
C ILE A 273 -11.80 -10.55 -5.72
N MET A 274 -11.35 -10.22 -6.94
CA MET A 274 -11.89 -10.80 -8.18
C MET A 274 -11.75 -12.32 -8.20
N ASN A 275 -10.57 -12.85 -7.85
CA ASN A 275 -10.33 -14.29 -7.85
C ASN A 275 -11.22 -15.03 -6.83
N MET A 276 -11.66 -14.39 -5.74
CA MET A 276 -12.63 -15.00 -4.82
C MET A 276 -14.03 -15.07 -5.42
N GLN A 277 -14.45 -14.05 -6.17
CA GLN A 277 -15.77 -13.99 -6.79
C GLN A 277 -15.91 -15.03 -7.91
N THR A 278 -14.88 -15.21 -8.73
CA THR A 278 -14.91 -16.20 -9.84
C THR A 278 -15.08 -17.64 -9.35
N LEU A 279 -14.64 -17.96 -8.13
CA LEU A 279 -14.81 -19.31 -7.56
C LEU A 279 -16.24 -19.60 -7.10
N GLY A 280 -17.04 -18.55 -6.84
CA GLY A 280 -18.41 -18.68 -6.35
C GLY A 280 -19.41 -19.09 -7.42
N ASP A 281 -19.33 -18.47 -8.61
CA ASP A 281 -20.27 -18.68 -9.71
C ASP A 281 -20.37 -20.14 -10.20
N GLY A 282 -19.32 -20.95 -10.00
CA GLY A 282 -19.28 -22.34 -10.43
C GLY A 282 -19.99 -23.33 -9.49
N SER A 283 -20.35 -22.91 -8.27
CA SER A 283 -20.84 -23.81 -7.21
C SER A 283 -22.12 -23.27 -6.59
N GLY A 284 -23.22 -23.30 -7.37
CA GLY A 284 -24.50 -22.61 -7.15
C GLY A 284 -25.33 -22.94 -5.88
N GLY A 285 -24.72 -23.31 -4.76
CA GLY A 285 -25.40 -23.50 -3.47
C GLY A 285 -24.59 -23.12 -2.22
N ASP A 286 -23.25 -23.13 -2.27
CA ASP A 286 -22.41 -22.95 -1.07
C ASP A 286 -21.84 -21.53 -0.90
N GLU A 287 -21.95 -20.67 -1.92
CA GLU A 287 -21.34 -19.33 -1.93
C GLU A 287 -22.04 -18.32 -0.99
N GLU A 288 -23.37 -18.39 -0.88
CA GLU A 288 -24.13 -17.51 0.01
C GLU A 288 -23.70 -17.70 1.47
N ARG A 289 -23.25 -18.91 1.83
CA ARG A 289 -22.72 -19.23 3.16
C ARG A 289 -21.33 -18.62 3.40
N SER A 290 -20.42 -18.69 2.42
CA SER A 290 -19.08 -18.12 2.59
C SER A 290 -19.09 -16.59 2.65
N THR A 291 -19.97 -15.94 1.88
CA THR A 291 -20.11 -14.47 1.92
C THR A 291 -20.78 -14.00 3.22
N ARG A 292 -21.77 -14.76 3.72
CA ARG A 292 -22.37 -14.51 5.05
C ARG A 292 -21.34 -14.68 6.16
N ASP A 293 -20.51 -15.72 6.10
CA ASP A 293 -19.45 -15.96 7.10
C ASP A 293 -18.39 -14.84 7.11
N PHE A 294 -18.10 -14.25 5.95
CA PHE A 294 -17.17 -13.12 5.85
C PHE A 294 -17.77 -11.84 6.44
N THR A 295 -19.04 -11.57 6.14
CA THR A 295 -19.77 -10.42 6.69
C THR A 295 -19.93 -10.55 8.21
N SER A 296 -20.26 -11.74 8.72
CA SER A 296 -20.45 -11.97 10.16
C SER A 296 -19.15 -11.86 10.97
N ALA A 297 -18.02 -12.31 10.42
CA ALA A 297 -16.71 -12.13 11.06
C ALA A 297 -16.33 -10.65 11.19
N ILE A 298 -16.73 -9.82 10.22
CA ILE A 298 -16.46 -8.38 10.24
C ILE A 298 -17.45 -7.65 11.14
N GLU A 299 -18.73 -8.05 11.15
CA GLU A 299 -19.71 -7.56 12.13
C GLU A 299 -19.27 -7.88 13.56
N MET A 300 -18.66 -9.04 13.83
CA MET A 300 -18.09 -9.35 15.14
C MET A 300 -16.96 -8.38 15.55
N LEU A 301 -16.15 -7.91 14.59
CA LEU A 301 -15.11 -6.92 14.86
C LEU A 301 -15.71 -5.53 15.13
N ASP A 302 -16.79 -5.17 14.43
CA ASP A 302 -17.48 -3.88 14.61
C ASP A 302 -18.22 -3.80 15.96
N VAL A 303 -18.87 -4.89 16.37
CA VAL A 303 -19.53 -5.01 17.69
C VAL A 303 -18.51 -4.91 18.83
N GLY A 304 -17.29 -5.45 18.64
CA GLY A 304 -16.20 -5.32 19.60
C GLY A 304 -15.75 -3.87 19.80
N ALA A 305 -15.71 -3.07 18.73
CA ALA A 305 -15.32 -1.66 18.79
C ALA A 305 -16.40 -0.78 19.44
N ALA A 306 -17.67 -1.04 19.17
CA ALA A 306 -18.78 -0.28 19.74
C ALA A 306 -18.91 -0.44 21.27
N ASN A 307 -18.55 -1.61 21.81
CA ASN A 307 -18.67 -1.90 23.24
C ASN A 307 -17.57 -1.27 24.10
N ILE A 308 -16.46 -0.81 23.50
CA ILE A 308 -15.38 -0.11 24.21
C ILE A 308 -15.75 1.35 24.47
N HIS A 309 -16.65 1.93 23.66
CA HIS A 309 -17.00 3.35 23.74
C HIS A 309 -18.18 3.68 24.67
N SER A 310 -18.86 2.66 25.21
CA SER A 310 -20.09 2.79 26.00
C SER A 310 -19.90 2.64 27.51
N ASN A 311 -18.66 2.66 28.03
CA ASN A 311 -18.40 2.83 29.46
C ASN A 311 -18.00 4.30 29.75
N PRO A 312 -18.96 5.20 29.99
CA PRO A 312 -18.67 6.46 30.64
C PRO A 312 -18.35 6.18 32.12
N LEU A 313 -17.14 6.58 32.53
CA LEU A 313 -16.79 6.80 33.93
C LEU A 313 -17.51 8.03 34.47
#